data_AF-A0A9D5TKD3-F1
#
_entry.id   AF-A0A9D5TKD3-F1
#
_cell.length_a   1.000
_cell.length_b   1.000
_cell.length_c   1.000
_cell.angle_alpha   90.00
_cell.angle_beta   90.00
_cell.angle_gamma   90.00
#
_symmetry.space_group_name_H-M   'P 1'
#
loop_
_entity.id
_entity.type
_entity.pdbx_description
1 polymer ?
#
loop_
_entity_poly.entity_id
_entity_poly.type
_entity_poly.pdbx_seq_one_letter_code
_entity_poly.pdbx_strand_id
1 'polypeptide(L)'
;MTQQQLCNLYHLVKAEVDKVDFSSLWDGFAPLRFALYDQELCCFDGEMIKKTNDFLANTAINYRGEWIAIWNVSDEIDPKILASKMVHEMFHGFQHPSFTK
;
A
#
# COMPACT_ATOMS: atom_id res chain seq x y z
N MET A 1 -7.07 -1.02 -16.02
CA MET A 1 -5.84 -1.83 -15.96
C MET A 1 -6.23 -3.31 -16.00
N THR A 2 -5.43 -4.22 -16.55
CA THR A 2 -5.72 -5.66 -16.43
C THR A 2 -5.26 -6.19 -15.06
N GLN A 3 -5.80 -7.32 -14.62
CA GLN A 3 -5.39 -7.95 -13.35
C GLN A 3 -3.87 -8.19 -13.31
N GLN A 4 -3.31 -8.66 -14.43
CA GLN A 4 -1.88 -8.90 -14.56
C GLN A 4 -1.07 -7.60 -14.47
N GLN A 5 -1.53 -6.52 -15.09
CA GLN A 5 -0.86 -5.22 -15.02
C GLN A 5 -0.85 -4.66 -13.58
N LEU A 6 -1.99 -4.75 -12.88
CA LEU A 6 -2.10 -4.31 -11.49
C LEU A 6 -1.17 -5.12 -10.56
N CYS A 7 -1.15 -6.44 -10.74
CA CYS A 7 -0.29 -7.32 -9.96
C CYS A 7 1.21 -7.12 -10.30
N ASN A 8 1.55 -6.88 -11.56
CA ASN A 8 2.93 -6.53 -11.94
C ASN A 8 3.35 -5.19 -11.32
N LEU A 9 2.49 -4.17 -11.37
CA LEU A 9 2.75 -2.89 -10.74
C LEU A 9 2.96 -3.04 -9.23
N TYR A 10 2.13 -3.86 -8.57
CA TYR A 10 2.30 -4.19 -7.15
C TYR A 10 3.70 -4.71 -6.84
N HIS A 11 4.19 -5.68 -7.61
CA HIS A 11 5.53 -6.25 -7.41
C HIS A 11 6.65 -5.24 -7.65
N LEU A 12 6.51 -4.38 -8.66
CA LEU A 12 7.46 -3.30 -8.92
C LEU A 12 7.51 -2.30 -7.77
N VAL A 13 6.35 -1.88 -7.27
CA VAL A 13 6.25 -0.98 -6.12
C VAL A 13 6.82 -1.63 -4.86
N LYS A 14 6.49 -2.89 -4.59
CA LYS A 14 7.02 -3.66 -3.46
C LYS A 14 8.55 -3.69 -3.49
N ALA A 15 9.13 -3.95 -4.66
CA ALA A 15 10.59 -3.97 -4.83
C ALA A 15 11.25 -2.60 -4.58
N GLU A 16 10.57 -1.49 -4.88
CA GLU A 16 11.08 -0.15 -4.53
C GLU A 16 10.91 0.18 -3.05
N VAL A 17 9.78 -0.22 -2.44
CA VAL A 17 9.55 -0.08 -0.99
C VAL A 17 10.61 -0.87 -0.20
N ASP A 18 10.97 -2.07 -0.65
CA ASP A 18 11.96 -2.93 0.02
C ASP A 18 13.38 -2.36 0.02
N LYS A 19 13.66 -1.34 -0.81
CA LYS A 19 14.95 -0.63 -0.82
C LYS A 19 15.02 0.50 0.20
N VAL A 20 13.88 0.88 0.79
CA VAL A 20 13.81 2.01 1.73
C VAL A 20 14.38 1.59 3.08
N ASP A 21 15.30 2.39 3.61
CA ASP A 21 15.75 2.26 5.00
C ASP A 21 14.77 2.97 5.94
N PHE A 22 13.74 2.24 6.38
CA PHE A 22 12.70 2.77 7.28
C PHE A 22 13.27 3.25 8.62
N SER A 23 14.36 2.66 9.09
CA SER A 23 15.00 3.07 10.36
C SER A 23 15.58 4.48 10.29
N SER A 24 15.95 4.93 9.09
CA SER A 24 16.41 6.30 8.84
C SER A 24 15.27 7.32 8.76
N LEU A 25 14.02 6.88 8.54
CA LEU A 25 12.88 7.77 8.35
C LEU A 25 12.29 8.24 9.68
N TRP A 26 12.01 7.30 10.58
CA TRP A 26 11.42 7.58 11.89
C TRP A 26 11.59 6.40 12.85
N ASP A 27 11.84 6.68 14.14
CA ASP A 27 12.05 5.63 15.14
C ASP A 27 10.81 4.74 15.31
N GLY A 28 11.00 3.43 15.22
CA GLY A 28 9.93 2.44 15.29
C GLY A 28 9.03 2.35 14.06
N PHE A 29 9.24 3.15 13.02
CA PHE A 29 8.49 3.02 11.77
C PHE A 29 8.99 1.80 10.98
N ALA A 30 8.07 0.94 10.60
CA ALA A 30 8.30 -0.26 9.81
C ALA A 30 7.31 -0.30 8.64
N PRO A 31 7.65 -0.96 7.52
CA PRO A 31 6.72 -1.10 6.40
C PRO A 31 5.47 -1.85 6.83
N LEU A 32 4.30 -1.32 6.46
CA LEU A 32 3.03 -2.04 6.58
C LEU A 32 2.80 -2.86 5.31
N ARG A 33 1.97 -3.90 5.40
CA ARG A 33 1.41 -4.53 4.19
C ARG A 33 0.59 -3.50 3.44
N PHE A 34 0.43 -3.72 2.14
CA PHE A 34 -0.32 -2.80 1.31
C PHE A 34 -1.06 -3.49 0.17
N ALA A 35 -1.99 -2.75 -0.43
CA ALA A 35 -2.69 -3.15 -1.63
C ALA A 35 -2.72 -2.04 -2.66
N LEU A 36 -2.64 -2.42 -3.93
CA LEU A 36 -3.01 -1.56 -5.06
C LEU A 36 -4.35 -2.03 -5.60
N TYR A 37 -5.25 -1.12 -5.94
CA TYR A 37 -6.58 -1.50 -6.38
C TYR A 37 -7.12 -0.62 -7.50
N ASP A 38 -8.13 -1.11 -8.20
CA ASP A 38 -8.90 -0.39 -9.21
C ASP A 38 -10.40 -0.42 -8.90
N GLN A 39 -11.28 -0.26 -9.89
CA GLN A 39 -12.72 -0.25 -9.64
C GLN A 39 -13.27 -1.60 -9.16
N GLU A 40 -12.63 -2.72 -9.50
CA GLU A 40 -13.17 -4.07 -9.30
C GLU A 40 -12.27 -4.98 -8.44
N LEU A 41 -10.95 -4.78 -8.52
CA LEU A 41 -9.97 -5.72 -7.97
C LEU A 41 -8.92 -5.00 -7.13
N CYS A 42 -8.34 -5.76 -6.19
CA CYS A 42 -7.17 -5.35 -5.43
C CYS A 42 -6.07 -6.40 -5.61
N CYS A 43 -4.83 -5.98 -5.81
CA CYS A 43 -3.66 -6.81 -5.54
C CYS A 43 -3.20 -6.52 -4.11
N PHE A 44 -3.44 -7.46 -3.20
CA PHE A 44 -3.05 -7.40 -1.80
C PHE A 44 -2.00 -8.48 -1.53
N ASP A 45 -0.81 -8.07 -1.10
CA ASP A 45 0.29 -8.99 -0.81
C ASP A 45 0.66 -9.92 -1.98
N GLY A 46 0.56 -9.41 -3.21
CA GLY A 46 0.81 -10.16 -4.44
C GLY A 46 -0.37 -11.03 -4.91
N GLU A 47 -1.44 -11.13 -4.14
CA GLU A 47 -2.64 -11.90 -4.47
C GLU A 47 -3.78 -11.01 -5.00
N MET A 48 -4.43 -11.47 -6.07
CA MET A 48 -5.61 -10.80 -6.62
C MET A 48 -6.86 -11.17 -5.81
N ILE A 49 -7.53 -10.16 -5.26
CA ILE A 49 -8.78 -10.28 -4.54
C ILE A 49 -9.84 -9.35 -5.12
N LYS A 50 -11.12 -9.65 -4.86
CA LYS A 50 -12.21 -8.74 -5.22
C LYS A 50 -12.18 -7.53 -4.30
N LYS A 51 -12.36 -6.34 -4.89
CA LYS A 51 -12.51 -5.10 -4.13
C LYS A 51 -13.75 -5.15 -3.24
N THR A 52 -13.54 -4.83 -1.97
CA THR A 52 -14.62 -4.59 -1.00
C THR A 52 -14.84 -3.09 -0.84
N ASN A 53 -15.88 -2.71 -0.09
CA ASN A 53 -16.16 -1.31 0.21
C ASN A 53 -15.11 -0.66 1.13
N ASP A 54 -14.23 -1.46 1.74
CA ASP A 54 -13.15 -0.97 2.60
C ASP A 54 -12.05 -0.27 1.79
N PHE A 55 -11.90 -0.60 0.51
CA PHE A 55 -10.90 0.00 -0.39
C PHE A 55 -11.46 1.27 -1.03
N LEU A 56 -11.35 2.39 -0.32
CA LEU A 56 -11.81 3.69 -0.77
C LEU A 56 -10.73 4.77 -0.56
N ALA A 57 -10.51 5.58 -1.59
CA ALA A 57 -9.45 6.59 -1.66
C ALA A 57 -8.03 6.02 -1.45
N ASN A 58 -7.06 6.91 -1.27
CA ASN A 58 -5.68 6.56 -0.95
C ASN A 58 -5.47 6.87 0.52
N THR A 59 -5.21 5.86 1.33
CA THR A 59 -5.11 6.00 2.79
C THR A 59 -4.54 4.73 3.43
N ALA A 60 -4.44 4.70 4.76
CA ALA A 60 -4.31 3.48 5.54
C ALA A 60 -5.68 3.05 6.08
N ILE A 61 -5.95 1.75 6.07
CA ILE A 61 -7.20 1.16 6.60
C ILE A 61 -6.89 0.01 7.54
N ASN A 62 -7.81 -0.27 8.48
CA ASN A 62 -7.80 -1.53 9.21
C ASN A 62 -8.49 -2.61 8.38
N TYR A 63 -7.71 -3.52 7.81
CA TYR A 63 -8.18 -4.64 7.00
C TYR A 63 -7.91 -5.95 7.73
N ARG A 64 -8.98 -6.67 8.10
CA ARG A 64 -8.90 -7.96 8.82
C ARG A 64 -8.07 -7.91 10.11
N GLY A 65 -8.13 -6.79 10.84
CA GLY A 65 -7.42 -6.60 12.11
C GLY A 65 -5.98 -6.08 11.96
N GLU A 66 -5.50 -5.86 10.73
CA GLU A 66 -4.18 -5.33 10.43
C GLU A 66 -4.30 -3.96 9.74
N TRP A 67 -3.44 -3.00 10.11
CA TRP A 67 -3.35 -1.74 9.38
C TRP A 67 -2.54 -1.93 8.10
N ILE A 68 -3.15 -1.59 6.97
CA ILE A 68 -2.52 -1.69 5.65
C ILE A 68 -2.64 -0.36 4.89
N ALA A 69 -1.68 -0.07 4.03
CA ALA A 69 -1.78 1.05 3.10
C ALA A 69 -2.53 0.63 1.82
N ILE A 70 -3.39 1.50 1.29
CA ILE A 70 -4.13 1.23 0.05
C ILE A 70 -3.99 2.38 -0.94
N TRP A 71 -3.93 2.05 -2.22
CA TRP A 71 -3.85 3.03 -3.29
C TRP A 71 -4.69 2.67 -4.51
N ASN A 72 -5.54 3.60 -4.93
CA ASN A 72 -6.33 3.50 -6.16
C ASN A 72 -5.47 3.87 -7.37
N VAL A 73 -5.27 2.90 -8.26
CA VAL A 73 -4.51 3.08 -9.50
C VAL A 73 -5.47 3.52 -10.60
N SER A 74 -5.76 4.84 -10.65
CA SER A 74 -6.56 5.44 -11.72
C SER A 74 -5.75 5.82 -12.96
N ASP A 75 -4.46 6.12 -12.77
CA ASP A 75 -3.58 6.67 -13.80
C ASP A 75 -2.24 5.92 -13.84
N GLU A 76 -1.54 6.02 -14.97
CA GLU A 76 -0.18 5.52 -15.08
C GLU A 76 0.76 6.33 -14.17
N ILE A 77 1.49 5.64 -13.31
CA ILE A 77 2.40 6.23 -12.34
C ILE A 77 3.68 5.43 -12.29
N ASP A 78 4.81 6.14 -12.26
CA ASP A 78 6.12 5.51 -12.10
C ASP A 78 6.18 4.71 -10.78
N PRO A 79 6.65 3.45 -10.77
CA PRO A 79 6.68 2.62 -9.58
C PRO A 79 7.44 3.21 -8.39
N LYS A 80 8.49 4.02 -8.62
CA LYS A 80 9.25 4.68 -7.54
C LYS A 80 8.46 5.82 -6.93
N ILE A 81 7.76 6.60 -7.77
CA ILE A 81 6.87 7.65 -7.30
C ILE A 81 5.70 7.02 -6.53
N LEU A 82 5.13 5.92 -7.03
CA LEU A 82 4.07 5.22 -6.32
C LEU A 82 4.60 4.62 -5.01
N ALA A 83 5.81 4.07 -4.96
CA ALA A 83 6.41 3.57 -3.73
C ALA A 83 6.56 4.66 -2.67
N SER A 84 6.99 5.88 -3.02
CA SER A 84 7.08 6.98 -2.05
C SER A 84 5.70 7.38 -1.51
N LYS A 85 4.66 7.36 -2.36
CA LYS A 85 3.28 7.56 -1.95
C LYS A 85 2.76 6.43 -1.06
N MET A 86 3.12 5.18 -1.35
CA MET A 86 2.78 4.05 -0.49
C MET A 86 3.42 4.19 0.89
N VAL A 87 4.71 4.57 0.97
CA VAL A 87 5.39 4.81 2.25
C VAL A 87 4.71 5.93 3.05
N HIS A 88 4.23 6.99 2.38
CA HIS A 88 3.42 8.03 3.01
C HIS A 88 2.13 7.46 3.63
N GLU A 89 1.37 6.64 2.90
CA GLU A 89 0.17 6.01 3.45
C GLU A 89 0.50 5.00 4.56
N MET A 90 1.60 4.26 4.47
CA MET A 90 2.07 3.39 5.56
C MET A 90 2.37 4.20 6.83
N PHE A 91 2.91 5.41 6.68
CA PHE A 91 3.18 6.29 7.80
C PHE A 91 1.89 6.77 8.48
N HIS A 92 0.81 7.00 7.72
CA HIS A 92 -0.51 7.26 8.31
C HIS A 92 -1.01 6.07 9.15
N GLY A 93 -0.80 4.84 8.69
CA GLY A 93 -1.08 3.64 9.49
C GLY A 93 -0.27 3.59 10.78
N PHE A 94 1.04 3.90 10.70
CA PHE A 94 1.93 3.97 11.86
C PHE A 94 1.54 5.07 12.87
N GLN A 95 0.98 6.19 12.41
CA GLN A 95 0.51 7.27 13.27
C GLN A 95 -0.81 6.95 13.99
N HIS A 96 -1.49 5.85 13.64
CA HIS A 96 -2.75 5.50 14.28
C HIS A 96 -2.54 5.19 15.78
N PRO A 97 -3.47 5.59 16.68
CA PRO A 97 -3.33 5.38 18.13
C PRO A 97 -3.12 3.93 18.59
N SER A 98 -3.41 2.96 17.72
CA SER A 98 -3.14 1.53 17.99
C SER A 98 -1.65 1.18 17.95
N PHE A 99 -0.79 2.06 17.41
CA PHE A 99 0.67 1.90 17.36
C PHE A 99 1.41 2.81 18.34
N THR A 100 0.72 3.73 19.01
CA THR A 100 1.28 4.47 20.15
C THR A 100 1.26 3.59 21.39
N LYS A 101 2.45 3.30 21.93
CA LYS A 101 2.64 2.62 23.23
C LYS A 101 2.02 3.39 24.38
#